data_AF-A0AA36IEU1-F1
#
_entry.id   AF-A0AA36IEU1-F1
#
_cell.length_a   1.000
_cell.length_b   1.000
_cell.length_c   1.000
_cell.angle_alpha   90.00
_cell.angle_beta   90.00
_cell.angle_gamma   90.00
#
_symmetry.space_group_name_H-M   'P 1'
#
loop_
_entity.id
_entity.type
_entity.pdbx_description
1 polymer ?
#
loop_
_entity_poly.entity_id
_entity_poly.type
_entity_poly.pdbx_seq_one_letter_code
_entity_poly.pdbx_strand_id
1 'polypeptide(L)'
;MSEAVAAKTWGEQVAAHKSALLALRARLQNVKSQLPRAQAALSDTATCLSRATAAVEEWSESRSEALMLSARTLTSIQEQLAAAKEALEASAFERGDKSMPMMRLSNGKPAVDFSPFTRARWEAERRKGESMLASEGDGVKVYLQDVPKPFPEEKACSQVRGRHVLVNNAEKAKKIYLEMSVTGTADRGGFLRHASCATFASLASERSECPSARQGGDLGWISKDPNPSKLNQVALHCPRSACSPPFKSGSGFHLFFCEERR
;
A
#
# COMPACT_ATOMS: atom_id res chain seq x y z
N MET A 1 -24.33 55.60 70.59
CA MET A 1 -25.14 55.18 69.42
C MET A 1 -24.47 54.10 68.55
N SER A 2 -23.25 53.61 68.84
CA SER A 2 -22.54 52.64 67.99
C SER A 2 -22.87 51.16 68.27
N GLU A 3 -23.16 50.76 69.51
CA GLU A 3 -23.40 49.34 69.86
C GLU A 3 -24.72 48.78 69.32
N ALA A 4 -25.78 49.59 69.29
CA ALA A 4 -27.09 49.15 68.78
C ALA A 4 -27.08 48.88 67.25
N VAL A 5 -26.25 49.62 66.50
CA VAL A 5 -26.07 49.39 65.06
C VAL A 5 -25.26 48.12 64.82
N ALA A 6 -24.20 47.88 65.60
CA ALA A 6 -23.38 46.68 65.52
C ALA A 6 -24.18 45.39 65.82
N ALA A 7 -25.03 45.41 66.86
CA ALA A 7 -25.89 44.28 67.20
C ALA A 7 -26.93 43.96 66.10
N LYS A 8 -27.48 45.00 65.46
CA LYS A 8 -28.44 44.86 64.35
C LYS A 8 -27.77 44.28 63.10
N THR A 9 -26.56 44.75 62.76
CA THR A 9 -25.78 44.20 61.64
C THR A 9 -25.32 42.75 61.88
N TRP A 10 -25.05 42.38 63.13
CA TRP A 10 -24.65 41.00 63.47
C TRP A 10 -25.84 40.02 63.35
N GLY A 11 -27.03 40.43 63.78
CA GLY A 11 -28.26 39.64 63.61
C GLY A 11 -28.61 39.38 62.13
N GLU A 12 -28.45 40.40 61.28
CA GLU A 12 -28.66 40.27 59.82
C GLU A 12 -27.62 39.34 59.18
N GLN A 13 -26.35 39.41 59.59
CA GLN A 13 -25.29 38.51 59.11
C GLN A 13 -25.54 37.06 59.51
N VAL A 14 -25.99 36.80 60.74
CA VAL A 14 -26.32 35.46 61.22
C VAL A 14 -27.54 34.89 60.49
N ALA A 15 -28.56 35.71 60.22
CA ALA A 15 -29.73 35.31 59.43
C ALA A 15 -29.35 34.97 57.98
N ALA A 16 -28.49 35.78 57.35
CA ALA A 16 -27.96 35.51 56.01
C ALA A 16 -27.17 34.20 55.98
N HIS A 17 -26.27 33.96 56.94
CA HIS A 17 -25.53 32.69 57.03
C HIS A 17 -26.46 31.48 57.23
N LYS A 18 -27.50 31.62 58.07
CA LYS A 18 -28.48 30.56 58.29
C LYS A 18 -29.27 30.23 57.01
N SER A 19 -29.67 31.24 56.25
CA SER A 19 -30.34 31.04 54.94
C SER A 19 -29.40 30.37 53.92
N ALA A 20 -28.12 30.76 53.89
CA ALA A 20 -27.13 30.16 53.01
C ALA A 20 -26.88 28.69 53.35
N LEU A 21 -26.80 28.35 54.64
CA LEU A 21 -26.65 26.96 55.10
C LEU A 21 -27.89 26.11 54.79
N LEU A 22 -29.09 26.67 54.92
CA LEU A 22 -30.34 25.98 54.54
C LEU A 22 -30.41 25.75 53.02
N ALA A 23 -30.02 26.73 52.22
CA ALA A 23 -29.93 26.58 50.77
C ALA A 23 -28.88 25.53 50.37
N LEU A 24 -27.72 25.51 51.03
CA LEU A 24 -26.69 24.51 50.80
C LEU A 24 -27.18 23.09 51.16
N ARG A 25 -27.87 22.96 52.30
CA ARG A 25 -28.48 21.70 52.74
C ARG A 25 -29.53 21.19 51.76
N ALA A 26 -30.38 22.06 51.24
CA ALA A 26 -31.38 21.71 50.22
C ALA A 26 -30.71 21.25 48.91
N ARG A 27 -29.63 21.91 48.48
CA ARG A 27 -28.84 21.51 47.31
C ARG A 27 -28.19 20.15 47.51
N LEU A 28 -27.61 19.88 48.67
CA LEU A 28 -27.04 18.57 49.01
C LEU A 28 -28.09 17.46 49.05
N GLN A 29 -29.28 17.73 49.58
CA GLN A 29 -30.39 16.76 49.56
C GLN A 29 -30.87 16.47 48.14
N ASN A 30 -30.93 17.47 47.27
CA ASN A 30 -31.27 17.29 45.86
C ASN A 30 -30.22 16.41 45.15
N VAL A 31 -28.93 16.70 45.30
CA VAL A 31 -27.84 15.89 44.73
C VAL A 31 -27.88 14.44 45.25
N LYS A 32 -28.12 14.24 46.55
CA LYS A 32 -28.25 12.91 47.15
C LYS A 32 -29.44 12.12 46.58
N SER A 33 -30.54 12.80 46.25
CA SER A 33 -31.71 12.16 45.64
C SER A 33 -31.49 11.76 44.17
N GLN A 34 -30.55 12.40 43.48
CA GLN A 34 -30.22 12.10 42.08
C GLN A 34 -29.16 11.00 41.94
N LEU A 35 -28.34 10.77 42.97
CA LEU A 35 -27.30 9.73 42.99
C LEU A 35 -27.79 8.31 42.62
N PRO A 36 -28.91 7.79 43.18
CA PRO A 36 -29.36 6.43 42.86
C PRO A 36 -29.87 6.30 41.42
N ARG A 37 -30.42 7.37 40.81
CA ARG A 37 -30.80 7.37 39.39
C ARG A 37 -29.59 7.32 38.48
N ALA A 38 -28.52 8.06 38.83
CA ALA A 38 -27.26 8.01 38.09
C ALA A 38 -26.58 6.63 38.20
N GLN A 39 -26.63 6.00 39.39
CA GLN A 39 -26.10 4.65 39.59
C GLN A 39 -26.88 3.59 38.82
N ALA A 40 -28.22 3.67 38.80
CA ALA A 40 -29.06 2.77 37.99
C ALA A 40 -28.80 2.92 36.48
N ALA A 41 -28.67 4.16 35.99
CA ALA A 41 -28.32 4.41 34.59
C ALA A 41 -26.95 3.82 34.23
N LEU A 42 -25.96 3.91 35.12
CA LEU A 42 -24.64 3.31 34.91
C LEU A 42 -24.68 1.78 34.88
N SER A 43 -25.44 1.12 35.77
CA SER A 43 -25.60 -0.34 35.74
C SER A 43 -26.34 -0.85 34.50
N ASP A 44 -27.31 -0.09 34.02
CA ASP A 44 -28.02 -0.41 32.78
C ASP A 44 -27.09 -0.29 31.57
N THR A 45 -26.27 0.77 31.51
CA THR A 45 -25.26 0.92 30.44
C THR A 45 -24.19 -0.17 30.48
N ALA A 46 -23.74 -0.60 31.66
CA ALA A 46 -22.79 -1.69 31.81
C ALA A 46 -23.38 -3.03 31.34
N THR A 47 -24.66 -3.27 31.62
CA THR A 47 -25.39 -4.47 31.17
C THR A 47 -25.66 -4.45 29.66
N CYS A 48 -25.93 -3.27 29.08
CA CYS A 48 -26.04 -3.11 27.63
C CYS A 48 -24.70 -3.37 26.92
N LEU A 49 -23.59 -2.89 27.49
CA LEU A 49 -22.25 -3.13 26.95
C LEU A 49 -21.88 -4.61 27.00
N SER A 50 -22.11 -5.32 28.11
CA SER A 50 -21.81 -6.76 28.20
C SER A 50 -22.65 -7.61 27.24
N ARG A 51 -23.92 -7.26 27.03
CA ARG A 51 -24.78 -7.91 26.04
C ARG A 51 -24.33 -7.63 24.61
N ALA A 52 -23.87 -6.41 24.32
CA ALA A 52 -23.37 -6.05 23.01
C ALA A 52 -22.05 -6.77 22.70
N THR A 53 -21.14 -6.90 23.67
CA THR A 53 -19.88 -7.65 23.48
C THR A 53 -20.13 -9.13 23.26
N ALA A 54 -21.03 -9.75 24.05
CA ALA A 54 -21.40 -11.15 23.86
C ALA A 54 -22.04 -11.41 22.49
N ALA A 55 -22.90 -10.50 22.00
CA ALA A 55 -23.51 -10.62 20.68
C ALA A 55 -22.48 -10.48 19.53
N VAL A 56 -21.44 -9.66 19.70
CA VAL A 56 -20.35 -9.53 18.73
C VAL A 56 -19.46 -10.77 18.72
N GLU A 57 -19.18 -11.35 19.88
CA GLU A 57 -18.42 -12.61 20.00
C GLU A 57 -19.19 -13.77 19.34
N GLU A 58 -20.48 -13.95 19.66
CA GLU A 58 -21.36 -14.96 19.05
C GLU A 58 -21.46 -14.79 17.53
N TRP A 59 -21.60 -13.55 17.05
CA TRP A 59 -21.60 -13.24 15.62
C TRP A 59 -20.26 -13.56 14.94
N SER A 60 -19.15 -13.31 15.63
CA SER A 60 -17.81 -13.60 15.10
C SER A 60 -17.54 -15.10 14.99
N GLU A 61 -17.98 -15.89 15.97
CA GLU A 61 -17.87 -17.35 15.97
C GLU A 61 -18.71 -17.96 14.85
N SER A 62 -19.97 -17.55 14.70
CA SER A 62 -20.85 -18.00 13.61
C SER A 62 -20.28 -17.69 12.22
N ARG A 63 -19.67 -16.51 12.05
CA ARG A 63 -19.03 -16.13 10.78
C ARG A 63 -17.74 -16.93 10.51
N SER A 64 -17.01 -17.29 11.57
CA SER A 64 -15.82 -18.13 11.46
C SER A 64 -16.19 -19.56 11.04
N GLU A 65 -17.27 -20.14 11.58
CA GLU A 65 -17.77 -21.44 11.18
C GLU A 65 -18.24 -21.45 9.72
N ALA A 66 -18.95 -20.41 9.28
CA ALA A 66 -19.37 -20.25 7.89
C ALA A 66 -18.16 -20.14 6.93
N LEU A 67 -17.12 -19.40 7.32
CA LEU A 67 -15.88 -19.30 6.57
C LEU A 67 -15.15 -20.65 6.50
N MET A 68 -15.06 -21.38 7.61
CA MET A 68 -14.42 -22.70 7.68
C MET A 68 -15.17 -23.74 6.85
N LEU A 69 -16.52 -23.72 6.86
CA LEU A 69 -17.34 -24.55 5.98
C LEU A 69 -17.11 -24.22 4.51
N SER A 70 -17.07 -22.93 4.16
CA SER A 70 -16.81 -22.51 2.77
C SER A 70 -15.42 -22.94 2.30
N ALA A 71 -14.39 -22.84 3.16
CA ALA A 71 -13.04 -23.27 2.86
C ALA A 71 -12.97 -24.79 2.61
N ARG A 72 -13.66 -25.60 3.43
CA ARG A 72 -13.76 -27.06 3.23
C ARG A 72 -14.46 -27.43 1.92
N THR A 73 -15.51 -26.69 1.56
CA THR A 73 -16.19 -26.92 0.26
C THR A 73 -15.29 -26.58 -0.92
N LEU A 74 -14.49 -25.51 -0.81
CA LEU A 74 -13.55 -25.13 -1.87
C LEU A 74 -12.42 -26.16 -2.05
N THR A 75 -11.86 -26.68 -0.96
CA THR A 75 -10.82 -27.73 -1.05
C THR A 75 -11.40 -29.01 -1.67
N SER A 76 -12.62 -29.40 -1.30
CA SER A 76 -13.29 -30.55 -1.90
C SER A 76 -13.55 -30.38 -3.41
N ILE A 77 -13.98 -29.18 -3.83
CA ILE A 77 -14.16 -28.86 -5.25
C ILE A 77 -12.83 -28.89 -6.01
N GLN A 78 -11.74 -28.40 -5.40
CA GLN A 78 -10.41 -28.43 -6.01
C GLN A 78 -9.89 -29.86 -6.21
N GLU A 79 -10.12 -30.75 -5.25
CA GLU A 79 -9.77 -32.17 -5.37
C GLU A 79 -10.57 -32.86 -6.48
N GLN A 80 -11.88 -32.60 -6.56
CA GLN A 80 -12.73 -33.14 -7.64
C GLN A 80 -12.28 -32.65 -9.03
N LEU A 81 -11.87 -31.39 -9.15
CA LEU A 81 -11.36 -30.83 -10.40
C LEU A 81 -10.01 -31.46 -10.79
N ALA A 82 -9.13 -31.73 -9.83
CA ALA A 82 -7.85 -32.40 -10.06
C ALA A 82 -8.07 -33.84 -10.55
N ALA A 83 -8.95 -34.60 -9.88
CA ALA A 83 -9.30 -35.96 -10.28
C ALA A 83 -9.95 -36.01 -11.67
N ALA A 84 -10.84 -35.05 -11.98
CA ALA A 84 -11.48 -34.97 -13.30
C ALA A 84 -10.49 -34.66 -14.43
N LYS A 85 -9.47 -33.82 -14.16
CA LYS A 85 -8.40 -33.53 -15.13
C LYS A 85 -7.54 -34.77 -15.38
N GLU A 86 -7.15 -35.48 -14.34
CA GLU A 86 -6.36 -36.71 -14.45
C GLU A 86 -7.13 -37.79 -15.23
N ALA A 87 -8.43 -37.95 -14.98
CA ALA A 87 -9.29 -38.85 -15.75
C ALA A 87 -9.43 -38.45 -17.22
N LEU A 88 -9.50 -37.14 -17.53
CA LEU A 88 -9.54 -36.65 -18.91
C LEU A 88 -8.23 -36.96 -19.63
N GLU A 89 -7.09 -36.69 -19.00
CA GLU A 89 -5.76 -36.97 -19.55
C GLU A 89 -5.53 -38.46 -19.76
N ALA A 90 -5.96 -39.31 -18.82
CA ALA A 90 -5.94 -40.77 -18.98
C ALA A 90 -6.81 -41.22 -20.17
N SER A 91 -8.02 -40.67 -20.32
CA SER A 91 -8.92 -41.02 -21.44
C SER A 91 -8.46 -40.47 -22.81
N ALA A 92 -7.64 -39.40 -22.81
CA ALA A 92 -7.04 -38.83 -24.00
C ALA A 92 -5.82 -39.65 -24.46
N PHE A 93 -5.12 -40.28 -23.53
CA PHE A 93 -4.03 -41.20 -23.83
C PHE A 93 -4.54 -42.51 -24.44
N GLU A 94 -5.66 -43.05 -23.95
CA GLU A 94 -6.25 -44.28 -24.49
C GLU A 94 -6.91 -44.10 -25.87
N ARG A 95 -7.38 -42.88 -26.22
CA ARG A 95 -8.11 -42.64 -27.47
C ARG A 95 -7.26 -42.38 -28.71
N GLY A 96 -5.93 -42.37 -28.62
CA GLY A 96 -5.03 -42.51 -29.77
C GLY A 96 -5.30 -41.62 -31.00
N ASP A 97 -5.98 -40.47 -30.85
CA ASP A 97 -6.51 -39.73 -31.98
C ASP A 97 -5.48 -38.72 -32.50
N LYS A 98 -4.61 -39.22 -33.38
CA LYS A 98 -3.64 -38.42 -34.13
C LYS A 98 -4.25 -38.02 -35.47
N SER A 99 -5.19 -37.07 -35.52
CA SER A 99 -5.37 -36.28 -36.75
C SER A 99 -6.17 -34.99 -36.53
N MET A 100 -5.69 -33.91 -37.15
CA MET A 100 -6.48 -32.72 -37.51
C MET A 100 -6.13 -32.36 -38.97
N PRO A 101 -7.07 -31.82 -39.76
CA PRO A 101 -6.96 -31.74 -41.21
C PRO A 101 -6.09 -30.55 -41.67
N MET A 102 -5.14 -30.83 -42.57
CA MET A 102 -4.26 -29.82 -43.18
C MET A 102 -4.91 -29.16 -44.39
N MET A 103 -5.05 -27.83 -44.36
CA MET A 103 -5.35 -27.02 -45.54
C MET A 103 -4.05 -26.79 -46.34
N ARG A 104 -4.04 -27.09 -47.65
CA ARG A 104 -2.89 -26.88 -48.54
C ARG A 104 -2.95 -25.48 -49.17
N LEU A 105 -1.82 -24.76 -49.19
CA LEU A 105 -1.61 -23.61 -50.06
C LEU A 105 -0.81 -24.02 -51.31
N SER A 106 -1.12 -23.36 -52.42
CA SER A 106 -0.86 -23.74 -53.82
C SER A 106 0.52 -23.43 -54.38
N ASN A 107 1.50 -23.02 -53.58
CA ASN A 107 2.75 -22.48 -54.11
C ASN A 107 3.91 -23.33 -53.61
N GLY A 108 4.47 -24.17 -54.50
CA GLY A 108 5.45 -25.24 -54.28
C GLY A 108 6.80 -24.85 -53.64
N LYS A 109 6.78 -24.15 -52.50
CA LYS A 109 7.88 -24.11 -51.54
C LYS A 109 7.68 -25.25 -50.54
N PRO A 110 8.76 -25.89 -50.05
CA PRO A 110 8.64 -26.93 -49.03
C PRO A 110 7.89 -26.37 -47.82
N ALA A 111 6.91 -27.12 -47.32
CA ALA A 111 6.16 -26.76 -46.14
C ALA A 111 7.16 -26.53 -44.99
N VAL A 112 7.18 -25.32 -44.46
CA VAL A 112 7.92 -25.02 -43.24
C VAL A 112 7.27 -25.85 -42.14
N ASP A 113 8.03 -26.74 -41.53
CA ASP A 113 7.57 -27.56 -40.42
C ASP A 113 7.29 -26.63 -39.23
N PHE A 114 6.01 -26.32 -39.02
CA PHE A 114 5.52 -25.53 -37.89
C PHE A 114 5.36 -26.38 -36.61
N SER A 115 6.14 -27.44 -36.46
CA SER A 115 6.41 -28.02 -35.14
C SER A 115 7.56 -27.31 -34.38
N PRO A 116 7.45 -26.00 -34.03
CA PRO A 116 8.22 -25.48 -32.90
C PRO A 116 7.36 -24.83 -31.81
N PHE A 117 6.15 -25.36 -31.58
CA PHE A 117 5.45 -25.21 -30.29
C PHE A 117 5.45 -26.56 -29.54
N THR A 118 6.63 -27.17 -29.35
CA THR A 118 6.72 -28.25 -28.38
C THR A 118 6.36 -27.67 -27.01
N ARG A 119 5.45 -28.34 -26.30
CA ARG A 119 5.08 -28.03 -24.91
C ARG A 119 6.33 -27.78 -24.06
N ALA A 120 7.41 -28.53 -24.31
CA ALA A 120 8.71 -28.34 -23.67
C ALA A 120 9.37 -26.97 -23.93
N ARG A 121 9.31 -26.41 -25.15
CA ARG A 121 9.84 -25.06 -25.44
C ARG A 121 8.95 -23.98 -24.84
N TRP A 122 7.62 -24.17 -24.89
CA TRP A 122 6.67 -23.29 -24.24
C TRP A 122 6.84 -23.30 -22.72
N GLU A 123 6.98 -24.47 -22.10
CA GLU A 123 7.23 -24.62 -20.67
C GLU A 123 8.61 -24.13 -20.29
N ALA A 124 9.64 -24.25 -21.14
CA ALA A 124 10.95 -23.66 -20.90
C ALA A 124 10.90 -22.13 -20.94
N GLU A 125 10.19 -21.54 -21.90
CA GLU A 125 9.98 -20.08 -21.97
C GLU A 125 9.04 -19.59 -20.86
N ARG A 126 8.01 -20.36 -20.51
CA ARG A 126 7.12 -20.10 -19.38
C ARG A 126 7.86 -20.22 -18.06
N ARG A 127 8.78 -21.18 -17.91
CA ARG A 127 9.67 -21.35 -16.75
C ARG A 127 10.73 -20.26 -16.68
N LYS A 128 11.24 -19.77 -17.81
CA LYS A 128 12.08 -18.56 -17.85
C LYS A 128 11.27 -17.32 -17.43
N GLY A 129 10.05 -17.16 -17.96
CA GLY A 129 9.15 -16.07 -17.60
C GLY A 129 8.70 -16.13 -16.14
N GLU A 130 8.35 -17.31 -15.65
CA GLU A 130 8.06 -17.59 -14.24
C GLU A 130 9.29 -17.40 -13.38
N SER A 131 10.49 -17.82 -13.79
CA SER A 131 11.73 -17.52 -13.08
C SER A 131 12.02 -16.01 -13.03
N MET A 132 11.58 -15.25 -14.04
CA MET A 132 11.65 -13.77 -14.03
C MET A 132 10.54 -13.11 -13.20
N LEU A 133 9.44 -13.83 -12.92
CA LEU A 133 8.32 -13.41 -12.07
C LEU A 133 8.46 -13.91 -10.61
N ALA A 134 9.20 -14.99 -10.42
CA ALA A 134 9.43 -15.73 -9.18
C ALA A 134 10.83 -15.47 -8.61
N SER A 135 11.41 -14.30 -8.89
CA SER A 135 12.21 -13.65 -7.85
C SER A 135 11.22 -13.19 -6.77
N GLU A 136 10.83 -14.11 -5.90
CA GLU A 136 10.01 -13.87 -4.72
C GLU A 136 10.58 -12.70 -3.92
N GLY A 137 9.79 -11.64 -3.80
CA GLY A 137 10.12 -10.45 -3.04
C GLY A 137 9.35 -9.25 -3.56
N ASP A 138 8.09 -9.13 -3.12
CA ASP A 138 7.24 -7.95 -3.19
C ASP A 138 7.42 -7.08 -4.45
N GLY A 139 6.78 -7.49 -5.56
CA GLY A 139 6.20 -6.66 -6.63
C GLY A 139 7.03 -5.56 -7.33
N VAL A 140 8.25 -5.25 -6.89
CA VAL A 140 9.04 -4.09 -7.30
C VAL A 140 10.34 -4.60 -7.92
N LYS A 141 10.41 -4.52 -9.25
CA LYS A 141 11.62 -4.84 -10.02
C LYS A 141 12.70 -3.80 -9.71
N VAL A 142 13.73 -4.22 -8.99
CA VAL A 142 14.94 -3.43 -8.76
C VAL A 142 15.90 -3.68 -9.91
N TYR A 143 16.20 -2.64 -10.70
CA TYR A 143 17.04 -2.78 -11.88
C TYR A 143 18.53 -2.74 -11.50
N LEU A 144 19.23 -3.85 -11.71
CA LEU A 144 20.65 -3.98 -11.33
C LEU A 144 21.61 -3.45 -12.39
N GLN A 145 21.17 -3.38 -13.66
CA GLN A 145 22.04 -3.07 -14.79
C GLN A 145 21.51 -1.84 -15.54
N ASP A 146 20.40 -1.99 -16.27
CA ASP A 146 19.81 -0.92 -17.08
C ASP A 146 18.33 -0.74 -16.76
N VAL A 147 17.93 0.51 -16.53
CA VAL A 147 16.52 0.87 -16.43
C VAL A 147 15.94 0.83 -17.84
N PRO A 148 14.80 0.17 -18.08
CA PRO A 148 14.18 0.13 -19.40
C PRO A 148 13.94 1.54 -19.90
N LYS A 149 14.23 1.78 -21.19
CA LYS A 149 13.94 3.06 -21.81
C LYS A 149 12.42 3.28 -21.74
N PRO A 150 11.95 4.39 -21.13
CA PRO A 150 10.57 4.80 -21.30
C PRO A 150 10.37 5.06 -22.80
N PHE A 151 9.16 4.74 -23.24
CA PHE A 151 8.72 4.56 -24.62
C PHE A 151 9.35 5.49 -25.68
N PRO A 152 9.47 5.03 -26.94
CA PRO A 152 10.14 5.75 -28.03
C PRO A 152 9.51 7.10 -28.45
N GLU A 153 8.39 7.53 -27.85
CA GLU A 153 7.65 8.74 -28.25
C GLU A 153 8.05 10.02 -27.48
N GLU A 154 8.85 9.94 -26.42
CA GLU A 154 9.24 11.14 -25.66
C GLU A 154 10.45 11.85 -26.30
N LYS A 155 10.30 13.17 -26.53
CA LYS A 155 11.34 14.03 -27.14
C LYS A 155 12.64 13.96 -26.33
N ALA A 156 13.77 13.80 -27.02
CA ALA A 156 15.09 13.86 -26.41
C ALA A 156 15.30 15.21 -25.72
N CYS A 157 15.36 15.21 -24.39
CA CYS A 157 15.63 16.41 -23.60
C CYS A 157 17.13 16.63 -23.45
N SER A 158 17.52 17.90 -23.46
CA SER A 158 18.89 18.37 -23.25
C SER A 158 19.20 18.54 -21.76
N GLN A 159 18.17 18.92 -20.98
CA GLN A 159 18.29 19.19 -19.56
C GLN A 159 17.09 18.62 -18.78
N VAL A 160 17.35 18.08 -17.60
CA VAL A 160 16.34 17.53 -16.71
C VAL A 160 16.57 18.06 -15.31
N ARG A 161 15.53 18.61 -14.70
CA ARG A 161 15.51 18.94 -13.27
C ARG A 161 14.83 17.81 -12.51
N GLY A 162 15.48 17.35 -11.45
CA GLY A 162 14.91 16.28 -10.66
C GLY A 162 15.52 16.13 -9.29
N ARG A 163 14.87 15.27 -8.51
CA ARG A 163 15.26 14.90 -7.16
C ARG A 163 15.81 13.50 -7.16
N HIS A 164 16.65 13.21 -6.19
CA HIS A 164 17.32 11.93 -6.03
C HIS A 164 17.27 11.46 -4.58
N VAL A 165 17.08 10.15 -4.43
CA VAL A 165 17.20 9.41 -3.18
C VAL A 165 18.26 8.34 -3.33
N LEU A 166 19.27 8.38 -2.47
CA LEU A 166 20.24 7.30 -2.25
C LEU A 166 19.91 6.53 -0.97
N VAL A 167 19.93 5.20 -1.04
CA VAL A 167 19.86 4.29 0.11
C VAL A 167 20.83 3.12 -0.04
N ASN A 168 21.41 2.66 1.06
CA ASN A 168 22.32 1.51 1.09
C ASN A 168 21.64 0.13 0.93
N ASN A 169 20.36 0.00 1.28
CA ASN A 169 19.64 -1.29 1.29
C ASN A 169 18.54 -1.33 0.20
N ALA A 170 18.45 -2.45 -0.50
CA ALA A 170 17.42 -2.73 -1.50
C ALA A 170 16.00 -2.68 -0.90
N GLU A 171 15.80 -3.18 0.32
CA GLU A 171 14.51 -3.20 0.99
C GLU A 171 14.00 -1.79 1.30
N LYS A 172 14.90 -0.90 1.76
CA LYS A 172 14.58 0.51 1.95
C LYS A 172 14.16 1.17 0.64
N ALA A 173 14.87 0.87 -0.45
CA ALA A 173 14.54 1.38 -1.78
C ALA A 173 13.15 0.93 -2.24
N LYS A 174 12.82 -0.36 -2.04
CA LYS A 174 11.50 -0.93 -2.33
C LYS A 174 10.40 -0.24 -1.51
N LYS A 175 10.62 -0.04 -0.20
CA LYS A 175 9.63 0.63 0.66
C LYS A 175 9.32 2.05 0.20
N ILE A 176 10.35 2.83 -0.14
CA ILE A 176 10.18 4.20 -0.66
C ILE A 176 9.42 4.17 -1.99
N TYR A 177 9.75 3.24 -2.88
CA TYR A 177 9.05 3.08 -4.15
C TYR A 177 7.57 2.69 -3.96
N LEU A 178 7.27 1.79 -3.03
CA LEU A 178 5.90 1.38 -2.68
C LEU A 178 5.09 2.55 -2.12
N GLU A 179 5.65 3.32 -1.19
CA GLU A 179 4.97 4.52 -0.66
C GLU A 179 4.74 5.56 -1.76
N MET A 180 5.68 5.69 -2.70
CA MET A 180 5.50 6.57 -3.85
C MET A 180 4.40 6.08 -4.81
N SER A 181 4.22 4.77 -4.94
CA SER A 181 3.18 4.17 -5.79
C SER A 181 1.76 4.43 -5.30
N VAL A 182 1.57 4.87 -4.05
CA VAL A 182 0.26 5.33 -3.56
C VAL A 182 -0.18 6.59 -4.30
N THR A 183 0.77 7.44 -4.70
CA THR A 183 0.49 8.72 -5.35
C THR A 183 0.62 8.68 -6.88
N GLY A 184 1.26 7.65 -7.43
CA GLY A 184 1.56 7.56 -8.86
C GLY A 184 1.12 6.24 -9.47
N THR A 185 0.82 6.25 -10.76
CA THR A 185 0.42 5.04 -11.50
C THR A 185 1.64 4.36 -12.13
N ALA A 186 1.82 3.07 -11.90
CA ALA A 186 2.94 2.31 -12.45
C ALA A 186 2.73 1.97 -13.94
N ASP A 187 3.72 2.32 -14.77
CA ASP A 187 3.80 1.91 -16.18
C ASP A 187 4.34 0.49 -16.34
N ARG A 188 4.21 -0.08 -17.56
CA ARG A 188 4.85 -1.37 -17.93
C ARG A 188 6.37 -1.41 -17.70
N GLY A 189 7.03 -0.25 -17.74
CA GLY A 189 8.47 -0.13 -17.46
C GLY A 189 8.83 -0.01 -15.97
N GLY A 190 7.84 0.09 -15.07
CA GLY A 190 8.05 0.34 -13.65
C GLY A 190 8.36 1.81 -13.31
N PHE A 191 7.98 2.75 -14.17
CA PHE A 191 7.99 4.17 -13.83
C PHE A 191 6.67 4.55 -13.18
N LEU A 192 6.70 5.35 -12.11
CA LEU A 192 5.49 5.87 -11.48
C LEU A 192 5.15 7.23 -12.10
N ARG A 193 4.14 7.29 -12.97
CA ARG A 193 3.63 8.54 -13.54
C ARG A 193 2.75 9.29 -12.54
N HIS A 194 2.66 10.61 -12.69
CA HIS A 194 1.84 11.49 -11.85
C HIS A 194 2.23 11.45 -10.36
N ALA A 195 3.45 11.03 -10.07
CA ALA A 195 4.00 11.02 -8.73
C ALA A 195 4.14 12.46 -8.20
N SER A 196 3.75 12.69 -6.95
CA SER A 196 3.80 14.01 -6.33
C SER A 196 5.23 14.38 -5.90
N CYS A 197 5.70 15.53 -6.37
CA CYS A 197 7.00 16.07 -6.00
C CYS A 197 7.15 16.26 -4.47
N ALA A 198 6.09 16.74 -3.81
CA ALA A 198 6.11 17.00 -2.37
C ALA A 198 6.31 15.73 -1.54
N THR A 199 5.64 14.63 -1.93
CA THR A 199 5.78 13.33 -1.26
C THR A 199 7.20 12.79 -1.45
N PHE A 200 7.75 12.89 -2.66
CA PHE A 200 9.12 12.49 -2.92
C PHE A 200 10.13 13.31 -2.11
N ALA A 201 9.94 14.62 -2.00
CA ALA A 201 10.81 15.50 -1.22
C ALA A 201 10.81 15.16 0.28
N SER A 202 9.64 14.84 0.85
CA SER A 202 9.54 14.38 2.24
C SER A 202 10.26 13.05 2.45
N LEU A 203 10.03 12.07 1.57
CA LEU A 203 10.69 10.76 1.62
C LEU A 203 12.21 10.87 1.46
N ALA A 204 12.67 11.76 0.58
CA ALA A 204 14.08 12.03 0.39
C ALA A 204 14.73 12.65 1.63
N SER A 205 14.04 13.58 2.30
CA SER A 205 14.55 14.24 3.50
C SER A 205 14.68 13.28 4.69
N GLU A 206 13.74 12.33 4.82
CA GLU A 206 13.69 11.41 5.94
C GLU A 206 14.62 10.20 5.77
N ARG A 207 14.72 9.67 4.53
CA ARG A 207 15.32 8.35 4.29
C ARG A 207 16.54 8.36 3.39
N SER A 208 16.88 9.49 2.76
CA SER A 208 18.04 9.53 1.87
C SER A 208 19.35 9.72 2.64
N GLU A 209 20.37 8.98 2.21
CA GLU A 209 21.74 9.08 2.71
C GLU A 209 22.59 10.06 1.87
N CYS A 210 21.98 10.74 0.89
CA CYS A 210 22.67 11.72 0.05
C CYS A 210 22.79 13.10 0.73
N PRO A 211 23.84 13.89 0.45
CA PRO A 211 23.96 15.26 1.00
C PRO A 211 22.79 16.17 0.61
N SER A 212 22.17 15.92 -0.54
CA SER A 212 20.97 16.61 -1.03
C SER A 212 19.70 16.28 -0.25
N ALA A 213 19.71 15.29 0.66
CA ALA A 213 18.56 14.95 1.51
C ALA A 213 18.04 16.17 2.27
N ARG A 214 18.92 17.07 2.72
CA ARG A 214 18.54 18.31 3.42
C ARG A 214 17.69 19.27 2.57
N GLN A 215 17.75 19.16 1.25
CA GLN A 215 16.97 19.95 0.30
C GLN A 215 15.85 19.11 -0.35
N GLY A 216 15.47 17.99 0.29
CA GLY A 216 14.50 17.05 -0.27
C GLY A 216 14.99 16.37 -1.54
N GLY A 217 16.30 16.14 -1.65
CA GLY A 217 16.93 15.42 -2.75
C GLY A 217 17.13 16.23 -4.03
N ASP A 218 16.90 17.55 -4.05
CA ASP A 218 17.05 18.37 -5.26
C ASP A 218 18.50 18.33 -5.79
N LEU A 219 18.65 17.96 -7.06
CA LEU A 219 19.93 17.95 -7.79
C LEU A 219 20.07 19.15 -8.74
N GLY A 220 19.04 19.99 -8.85
CA GLY A 220 19.01 21.08 -9.81
C GLY A 220 18.91 20.58 -11.26
N TRP A 221 19.43 21.36 -12.19
CA TRP A 221 19.38 21.06 -13.62
C TRP A 221 20.56 20.17 -14.03
N ILE A 222 20.25 18.92 -14.40
CA ILE A 222 21.20 17.95 -14.93
C ILE A 222 21.23 18.09 -16.45
N SER A 223 22.40 18.39 -17.00
CA SER A 223 22.63 18.47 -18.45
C SER A 223 23.18 17.16 -19.00
N LYS A 224 23.09 16.98 -20.33
CA LYS A 224 23.66 15.83 -21.01
C LYS A 224 25.20 15.91 -21.05
N ASP A 225 25.86 15.23 -20.12
CA ASP A 225 27.31 15.16 -20.05
C ASP A 225 27.90 14.10 -21.00
N PRO A 226 29.15 14.29 -21.48
CA PRO A 226 29.85 13.32 -22.33
C PRO A 226 30.23 12.01 -21.60
N ASN A 227 30.30 12.01 -20.27
CA ASN A 227 30.45 10.80 -19.46
C ASN A 227 29.33 10.71 -18.41
N PRO A 228 28.12 10.28 -18.80
CA PRO A 228 26.97 10.31 -17.91
C PRO A 228 27.06 9.17 -16.89
N SER A 229 27.09 9.53 -15.61
CA SER A 229 26.80 8.61 -14.51
C SER A 229 25.51 7.84 -14.78
N LYS A 230 25.37 6.61 -14.25
CA LYS A 230 24.12 5.82 -14.39
C LYS A 230 22.88 6.63 -14.03
N LEU A 231 22.96 7.48 -13.01
CA LEU A 231 21.90 8.40 -12.61
C LEU A 231 21.54 9.41 -13.73
N ASN A 232 22.53 10.02 -14.38
CA ASN A 232 22.30 10.95 -15.49
C ASN A 232 21.62 10.25 -16.67
N GLN A 233 22.00 9.00 -16.95
CA GLN A 233 21.32 8.21 -17.97
C GLN A 233 19.85 8.01 -17.59
N VAL A 234 19.54 7.55 -16.37
CA VAL A 234 18.15 7.37 -15.93
C VAL A 234 17.37 8.69 -15.91
N ALA A 235 18.00 9.79 -15.48
CA ALA A 235 17.40 11.12 -15.47
C ALA A 235 17.00 11.61 -16.87
N LEU A 236 17.88 11.41 -17.86
CA LEU A 236 17.62 11.74 -19.27
C LEU A 236 16.57 10.85 -19.94
N HIS A 237 16.24 9.71 -19.32
CA HIS A 237 15.15 8.86 -19.79
C HIS A 237 13.83 9.12 -19.03
N CYS A 238 13.85 9.37 -17.72
CA CYS A 238 12.67 9.45 -16.87
C CYS A 238 11.62 10.52 -17.27
N PRO A 239 10.35 10.15 -17.57
CA PRO A 239 9.30 11.08 -18.01
C PRO A 239 9.09 12.27 -17.07
N ARG A 240 8.54 13.37 -17.59
CA ARG A 240 8.17 14.51 -16.75
C ARG A 240 7.15 14.08 -15.69
N SER A 241 7.30 14.57 -14.46
CA SER A 241 6.42 14.23 -13.33
C SER A 241 6.33 12.74 -13.03
N ALA A 242 7.43 12.01 -13.24
CA ALA A 242 7.51 10.58 -13.00
C ALA A 242 8.68 10.21 -12.08
N CYS A 243 8.51 9.11 -11.36
CA CYS A 243 9.57 8.48 -10.56
C CYS A 243 10.13 7.25 -11.28
N SER A 244 11.44 7.10 -11.28
CA SER A 244 12.13 5.92 -11.79
C SER A 244 11.98 4.74 -10.83
N PRO A 245 12.01 3.50 -11.36
CA PRO A 245 12.18 2.34 -10.50
C PRO A 245 13.53 2.40 -9.77
N PRO A 246 13.66 1.72 -8.61
CA PRO A 246 14.92 1.66 -7.89
C PRO A 246 15.99 0.95 -8.73
N PHE A 247 17.16 1.56 -8.86
CA PHE A 247 18.28 1.00 -9.61
C PHE A 247 19.57 0.98 -8.79
N LYS A 248 20.44 -0.01 -9.06
CA LYS A 248 21.71 -0.19 -8.34
C LYS A 248 22.86 0.54 -9.03
N SER A 249 23.65 1.27 -8.25
CA SER A 249 24.93 1.87 -8.63
C SER A 249 26.03 1.43 -7.67
N GLY A 250 27.28 1.84 -7.93
CA GLY A 250 28.42 1.54 -7.05
C GLY A 250 28.27 2.09 -5.63
N SER A 251 27.49 3.16 -5.46
CA SER A 251 27.22 3.81 -4.17
C SER A 251 26.00 3.25 -3.40
N GLY A 252 25.22 2.35 -3.99
CA GLY A 252 23.99 1.81 -3.38
C GLY A 252 22.80 1.77 -4.34
N PHE A 253 21.60 1.97 -3.80
CA PHE A 253 20.34 2.01 -4.56
C PHE A 253 19.85 3.45 -4.71
N HIS A 254 19.41 3.77 -5.93
CA HIS A 254 19.03 5.11 -6.33
C HIS A 254 17.58 5.11 -6.82
N LEU A 255 16.83 6.13 -6.43
CA LEU A 255 15.55 6.49 -7.05
C LEU A 255 15.64 7.92 -7.55
N PHE A 256 15.11 8.18 -8.73
CA PHE A 256 15.12 9.50 -9.35
C PHE A 256 13.69 9.96 -9.65
N PHE A 257 13.36 11.20 -9.30
CA PHE A 257 12.10 11.83 -9.65
C PHE A 257 12.34 13.01 -10.57
N CYS A 258 11.60 13.06 -11.67
CA CYS A 258 11.73 14.08 -12.69
C CYS A 258 10.65 15.15 -12.52
N GLU A 259 11.04 16.37 -12.18
CA GLU A 259 10.11 17.51 -12.04
C GLU A 259 9.83 18.15 -13.40
N GLU A 260 10.90 18.52 -14.10
CA GLU A 260 10.85 19.32 -15.31
C GLU A 260 11.94 18.88 -16.29
N ARG A 261 11.66 18.99 -17.59
CA ARG A 261 12.56 18.59 -18.67
C ARG A 261 12.52 19.62 -19.80
N ARG A 262 13.65 19.90 -20.42
CA ARG A 262 13.83 20.89 -21.50
C ARG A 262 14.64 20.33 -22.66
#